data_AF-A0A0W0ZHU0-F1
#
_entry.id   AF-A0A0W0ZHU0-F1
#
_cell.length_a   1.000
_cell.length_b   1.000
_cell.length_c   1.000
_cell.angle_alpha   90.00
_cell.angle_beta   90.00
_cell.angle_gamma   90.00
#
_symmetry.space_group_name_H-M   'P 1'
#
loop_
_entity.id
_entity.type
_entity.pdbx_description
1 polymer ?
#
loop_
_entity_poly.entity_id
_entity_poly.type
_entity_poly.pdbx_seq_one_letter_code
_entity_poly.pdbx_strand_id
1 'polypeptide(L)'
;MSENKFNIFNHLQKTKGNSIPNRIKELRLLVKELNKENNELVEKIWDINLKLDEFRNEEETRELLNKKSNLEQQLDNEDYASRIAELTKTIHDLEIQEYGSSDYGSRSVFKL
;
A
#
# COMPACT_ATOMS: atom_id res chain seq x y z
N MET A 1 1.53 -15.11 -14.96
CA MET A 1 1.98 -13.88 -15.66
C MET A 1 1.52 -12.70 -14.81
N SER A 2 2.41 -12.08 -14.03
CA SER A 2 2.09 -10.87 -13.24
C SER A 2 2.55 -9.63 -14.00
N GLU A 3 1.83 -9.27 -15.05
CA GLU A 3 2.02 -7.98 -15.73
C GLU A 3 1.36 -6.87 -14.92
N ASN A 4 2.13 -6.33 -13.97
CA ASN A 4 2.21 -4.92 -13.58
C ASN A 4 2.77 -4.84 -12.16
N LYS A 5 4.07 -5.06 -12.01
CA LYS A 5 4.77 -4.46 -10.86
C LYS A 5 4.71 -2.96 -11.08
N PHE A 6 3.74 -2.31 -10.44
CA PHE A 6 3.62 -0.86 -10.42
C PHE A 6 4.98 -0.28 -10.00
N ASN A 7 5.68 0.32 -10.97
CA ASN A 7 6.98 0.91 -10.72
C ASN A 7 6.75 2.39 -10.41
N ILE A 8 6.82 2.73 -9.12
CA ILE A 8 6.68 4.09 -8.59
C ILE A 8 7.58 5.06 -9.37
N PHE A 9 8.80 4.62 -9.70
CA PHE A 9 9.72 5.40 -10.53
C PHE A 9 9.15 5.72 -11.91
N ASN A 10 8.56 4.74 -12.61
CA ASN A 10 7.95 4.97 -13.93
C ASN A 10 6.75 5.91 -13.85
N HIS A 11 5.96 5.82 -12.79
CA HIS A 11 4.83 6.74 -12.56
C HIS A 11 5.33 8.16 -12.28
N LEU A 12 6.37 8.32 -11.45
CA LEU A 12 7.01 9.61 -11.18
C LEU A 12 7.66 10.25 -12.42
N GLN A 13 8.22 9.44 -13.33
CA GLN A 13 8.75 9.96 -14.61
C GLN A 13 7.64 10.39 -15.56
N LYS A 14 6.53 9.64 -15.65
CA LYS A 14 5.37 10.01 -16.49
C LYS A 14 4.74 11.34 -16.07
N THR A 15 4.72 11.61 -14.76
CA THR A 15 4.06 12.80 -14.20
C THR A 15 4.97 14.03 -14.14
N LYS A 16 6.25 13.93 -14.53
CA LYS A 16 7.18 15.09 -14.57
C LYS A 16 6.73 16.24 -15.48
N GLY A 17 5.89 15.98 -16.48
CA GLY A 17 5.32 17.02 -17.35
C GLY A 17 4.10 17.74 -16.75
N ASN A 18 3.56 17.25 -15.64
CA ASN A 18 2.39 17.83 -14.96
C ASN A 18 2.83 18.91 -13.95
N SER A 19 1.94 19.87 -13.69
CA SER A 19 2.12 20.82 -12.59
C SER A 19 2.28 20.10 -11.25
N ILE A 20 3.08 20.66 -10.33
CA ILE A 20 3.34 20.06 -9.02
C ILE A 20 2.04 19.72 -8.26
N PRO A 21 1.00 20.58 -8.25
CA PRO A 21 -0.29 20.26 -7.63
C PRO A 21 -0.95 18.98 -8.19
N ASN A 22 -0.90 18.77 -9.51
CA ASN A 22 -1.46 17.58 -10.14
C ASN A 22 -0.67 16.33 -9.77
N ARG A 23 0.66 16.43 -9.72
CA ARG A 23 1.54 15.33 -9.28
C ARG A 23 1.24 14.93 -7.84
N ILE A 24 1.10 15.89 -6.94
CA ILE A 24 0.72 15.64 -5.53
C ILE A 24 -0.62 14.89 -5.47
N LYS A 25 -1.63 15.31 -6.25
CA LYS A 25 -2.94 14.66 -6.31
C LYS A 25 -2.85 13.21 -6.79
N GLU A 26 -2.10 12.96 -7.86
CA GLU A 26 -1.89 11.60 -8.41
C GLU A 26 -1.18 10.69 -7.40
N LEU A 27 -0.13 11.17 -6.74
CA LEU A 27 0.59 10.40 -5.72
C LEU A 27 -0.28 10.10 -4.49
N ARG A 28 -1.13 11.03 -4.05
CA ARG A 28 -2.08 10.80 -2.95
C ARG A 28 -3.12 9.72 -3.31
N LEU A 29 -3.61 9.72 -4.56
CA LEU A 29 -4.51 8.65 -5.05
C LEU A 29 -3.81 7.29 -5.02
N LEU A 30 -2.57 7.23 -5.47
CA LEU A 30 -1.79 6.01 -5.46
C LEU A 30 -1.54 5.47 -4.04
N VAL A 31 -1.20 6.34 -3.08
CA VAL A 31 -1.07 5.94 -1.66
C VAL A 31 -2.38 5.36 -1.16
N LYS A 32 -3.52 5.93 -1.55
CA LYS A 32 -4.85 5.40 -1.17
C LYS A 32 -5.11 4.03 -1.79
N GLU A 33 -4.74 3.82 -3.04
CA GLU A 33 -4.89 2.53 -3.74
C GLU A 33 -4.01 1.45 -3.09
N LEU A 34 -2.74 1.73 -2.82
CA LEU A 34 -1.84 0.78 -2.15
C LEU A 34 -2.32 0.41 -0.74
N ASN A 35 -2.82 1.38 0.04
CA ASN A 35 -3.42 1.09 1.34
C ASN A 35 -4.66 0.20 1.22
N LYS A 36 -5.49 0.45 0.21
CA LYS A 36 -6.69 -0.34 -0.05
C LYS A 36 -6.31 -1.79 -0.41
N GLU A 37 -5.38 -1.99 -1.34
CA GLU A 37 -4.90 -3.31 -1.72
C GLU A 37 -4.31 -4.08 -0.52
N ASN A 38 -3.46 -3.42 0.27
CA ASN A 38 -2.89 -4.02 1.49
C ASN A 38 -4.00 -4.45 2.47
N ASN A 39 -4.99 -3.60 2.71
CA ASN A 39 -6.11 -3.92 3.60
C ASN A 39 -6.95 -5.09 3.07
N GLU A 40 -7.25 -5.13 1.76
CA GLU A 40 -8.00 -6.23 1.16
C GLU A 40 -7.26 -7.58 1.28
N LEU A 41 -5.93 -7.59 1.19
CA LEU A 41 -5.13 -8.80 1.40
C LEU A 41 -5.14 -9.24 2.87
N VAL A 42 -4.99 -8.30 3.80
CA VAL A 42 -5.06 -8.57 5.25
C VAL A 42 -6.45 -9.10 5.64
N GLU A 43 -7.53 -8.50 5.14
CA GLU A 43 -8.90 -8.96 5.37
C GLU A 43 -9.09 -10.40 4.89
N LYS A 44 -8.62 -10.75 3.68
CA LYS A 44 -8.68 -12.14 3.17
C LYS A 44 -7.93 -13.12 4.06
N ILE A 45 -6.78 -12.74 4.61
CA ILE A 45 -6.03 -13.59 5.56
C ILE A 45 -6.82 -13.78 6.85
N TRP A 46 -7.43 -12.72 7.37
CA TRP A 46 -8.29 -12.80 8.55
C TRP A 46 -9.50 -13.71 8.33
N ASP A 47 -10.18 -13.57 7.19
CA ASP A 47 -11.30 -14.46 6.81
C ASP A 47 -10.87 -15.92 6.72
N ILE A 48 -9.66 -16.19 6.21
CA ILE A 48 -9.11 -17.55 6.18
C ILE A 48 -8.82 -18.06 7.60
N ASN A 49 -8.25 -17.23 8.47
CA ASN A 49 -8.01 -17.62 9.87
C ASN A 49 -9.32 -17.94 10.60
N LEU A 50 -10.36 -17.13 10.42
CA LEU A 50 -11.69 -17.40 10.99
C LEU A 50 -12.25 -18.74 10.52
N LYS A 51 -12.12 -19.04 9.21
CA LYS A 51 -12.53 -20.35 8.67
C LYS A 51 -11.71 -21.48 9.26
N LEU A 52 -10.40 -21.33 9.36
CA LEU A 52 -9.52 -22.34 9.96
C LEU A 52 -9.88 -22.68 11.41
N ASP A 53 -10.43 -21.73 12.17
CA ASP A 53 -10.90 -21.96 13.54
C ASP A 53 -12.23 -22.75 13.59
N GLU A 54 -13.03 -22.72 12.51
CA GLU A 54 -14.36 -23.35 12.43
C GLU A 54 -14.33 -24.76 11.79
N PHE A 55 -13.46 -25.00 10.81
CA PHE A 55 -13.42 -26.26 10.07
C PHE A 55 -12.61 -27.36 10.76
N ARG A 56 -13.10 -28.60 10.70
CA ARG A 56 -12.41 -29.80 11.20
C ARG A 56 -12.00 -30.80 10.10
N ASN A 57 -12.23 -30.46 8.84
CA ASN A 57 -11.86 -31.28 7.70
C ASN A 57 -10.40 -31.02 7.32
N GLU A 58 -9.56 -32.06 7.29
CA GLU A 58 -8.13 -31.96 6.98
C GLU A 58 -7.84 -31.44 5.56
N GLU A 59 -8.67 -31.79 4.58
CA GLU A 59 -8.44 -31.39 3.18
C GLU A 59 -8.72 -29.90 2.98
N GLU A 60 -9.87 -29.42 3.46
CA GLU A 60 -10.23 -28.00 3.44
C GLU A 60 -9.26 -27.15 4.27
N THR A 61 -8.80 -27.66 5.41
CA THR A 61 -7.77 -27.02 6.24
C THR A 61 -6.48 -26.82 5.47
N ARG A 62 -6.01 -27.86 4.76
CA ARG A 62 -4.78 -27.79 3.95
C ARG A 62 -4.92 -26.77 2.82
N GLU A 63 -6.06 -26.73 2.13
CA GLU A 63 -6.32 -25.73 1.09
C GLU A 63 -6.32 -24.30 1.63
N LEU A 64 -6.96 -24.07 2.79
CA LEU A 64 -7.01 -22.77 3.44
C LEU A 64 -5.61 -22.31 3.89
N LEU A 65 -4.80 -23.21 4.47
CA LEU A 65 -3.41 -22.92 4.83
C LEU A 65 -2.55 -22.56 3.61
N ASN A 66 -2.71 -23.26 2.49
CA ASN A 66 -2.01 -22.94 1.25
C ASN A 66 -2.42 -21.57 0.71
N LYS A 67 -3.72 -21.24 0.73
CA LYS A 67 -4.22 -19.92 0.32
C LYS A 67 -3.67 -18.81 1.22
N LYS A 68 -3.66 -19.02 2.54
CA LYS A 68 -3.08 -18.08 3.50
C LYS A 68 -1.61 -17.83 3.22
N SER A 69 -0.81 -18.88 3.09
CA SER A 69 0.63 -18.78 2.81
C SER A 69 0.92 -17.99 1.52
N ASN A 70 0.13 -18.23 0.46
CA ASN A 70 0.27 -17.47 -0.79
C ASN A 70 -0.06 -15.98 -0.62
N LEU A 71 -1.07 -15.63 0.19
CA LEU A 71 -1.43 -14.24 0.47
C LEU A 71 -0.39 -13.54 1.37
N GLU A 72 0.15 -14.24 2.37
CA GLU A 72 1.23 -13.74 3.23
C GLU A 72 2.50 -13.48 2.39
N GLN A 73 2.86 -14.40 1.49
CA GLN A 73 3.95 -14.17 0.54
C GLN A 73 3.68 -12.99 -0.39
N GLN A 74 2.44 -12.75 -0.82
CA GLN A 74 2.10 -11.57 -1.63
C GLN A 74 2.30 -10.28 -0.83
N LEU A 75 1.84 -10.23 0.43
CA LEU A 75 2.06 -9.06 1.30
C LEU A 75 3.54 -8.77 1.50
N ASP A 76 4.35 -9.80 1.77
CA ASP A 76 5.79 -9.64 1.97
C ASP A 76 6.51 -9.19 0.69
N ASN A 77 6.12 -9.73 -0.47
CA ASN A 77 6.76 -9.41 -1.75
C ASN A 77 6.43 -8.02 -2.29
N GLU A 78 5.23 -7.51 -2.00
CA GLU A 78 4.78 -6.22 -2.52
C GLU A 78 5.35 -5.02 -1.75
N ASP A 79 5.91 -5.24 -0.55
CA ASP A 79 6.59 -4.24 0.29
C ASP A 79 5.79 -2.93 0.40
N TYR A 80 4.49 -3.08 0.69
CA TYR A 80 3.52 -1.98 0.75
C TYR A 80 3.98 -0.87 1.70
N ALA A 81 4.55 -1.22 2.85
CA ALA A 81 5.02 -0.27 3.84
C ALA A 81 6.10 0.66 3.30
N SER A 82 7.15 0.11 2.66
CA SER A 82 8.25 0.91 2.12
C SER A 82 7.77 1.78 0.95
N ARG A 83 6.94 1.23 0.06
CA ARG A 83 6.37 1.96 -1.07
C ARG A 83 5.49 3.13 -0.65
N ILE A 84 4.62 2.92 0.33
CA ILE A 84 3.76 3.97 0.89
C ILE A 84 4.61 5.05 1.57
N ALA A 85 5.66 4.66 2.30
CA ALA A 85 6.58 5.60 2.93
C ALA A 85 7.34 6.47 1.91
N GLU A 86 7.84 5.86 0.82
CA GLU A 86 8.54 6.57 -0.26
C GLU A 86 7.63 7.59 -0.96
N LEU A 87 6.40 7.18 -1.30
CA LEU A 87 5.41 8.06 -1.92
C LEU A 87 5.02 9.21 -0.98
N THR A 88 4.82 8.90 0.30
CA THR A 88 4.47 9.89 1.32
C THR A 88 5.57 10.94 1.48
N LYS A 89 6.83 10.51 1.51
CA LYS A 89 7.98 11.43 1.53
C LYS A 89 8.02 12.30 0.28
N THR A 90 7.80 11.71 -0.89
CA THR A 90 7.78 12.45 -2.16
C THR A 90 6.67 13.50 -2.19
N ILE A 91 5.48 13.17 -1.67
CA ILE A 91 4.37 14.12 -1.52
C ILE A 91 4.78 15.28 -0.61
N HIS A 92 5.38 14.98 0.55
CA HIS A 92 5.86 16.00 1.49
C HIS A 92 6.86 16.96 0.83
N ASP A 93 7.88 16.42 0.15
CA ASP A 93 8.91 17.23 -0.52
C ASP A 93 8.30 18.14 -1.61
N LEU A 94 7.34 17.62 -2.39
CA LEU A 94 6.63 18.39 -3.42
C LEU A 94 5.73 19.48 -2.81
N GLU A 95 5.06 19.20 -1.69
CA GLU A 95 4.23 20.18 -0.98
C GLU A 95 5.08 21.32 -0.40
N ILE A 96 6.22 21.01 0.20
CA ILE A 96 7.19 22.01 0.67
C ILE A 96 7.68 22.86 -0.52
N GLN A 97 7.99 22.24 -1.65
CA GLN A 97 8.45 22.95 -2.85
C GLN A 97 7.39 23.92 -3.41
N GLU A 98 6.12 23.50 -3.49
CA GLU A 98 5.05 24.29 -4.12
C GLU A 98 4.42 25.31 -3.17
N TYR A 99 4.19 24.91 -1.92
CA TYR A 99 3.37 25.67 -0.96
C TYR A 99 4.17 26.18 0.25
N GLY A 100 5.45 25.82 0.38
CA GLY A 100 6.28 26.18 1.54
C GLY A 100 5.89 25.47 2.85
N SER A 101 4.92 24.56 2.80
CA SER A 101 4.44 23.79 3.96
C SER A 101 3.84 22.47 3.48
N SER A 102 3.78 21.49 4.37
CA SER A 102 3.16 20.19 4.10
C SER A 102 2.31 19.75 5.29
N ASP A 103 1.12 19.26 4.98
CA ASP A 103 0.22 18.65 5.98
C ASP A 103 0.58 17.18 6.23
N TYR A 104 1.40 16.58 5.37
CA TYR A 104 1.97 15.26 5.56
C TYR A 104 3.13 15.35 6.55
N GLY A 105 2.91 14.89 7.79
CA GLY A 105 3.90 14.88 8.88
C GLY A 105 3.70 15.94 9.97
N SER A 106 2.77 16.89 9.82
CA SER A 106 2.50 17.94 10.82
C SER A 106 1.63 17.47 12.01
N ARG A 107 1.12 16.23 11.98
CA ARG A 107 0.64 15.54 13.19
C ARG A 107 1.85 15.02 13.97
N SER A 108 2.59 15.94 14.59
CA SER A 108 3.40 15.60 15.76
C SER A 108 2.50 14.88 16.75
N VAL A 109 2.86 13.64 17.11
CA VAL A 109 2.20 12.86 18.18
C VAL A 109 2.47 13.47 19.56
N PHE A 110 3.32 14.51 19.63
CA PHE A 110 3.53 15.33 20.81
C PHE A 110 2.91 16.71 20.61
N LYS A 111 1.71 16.90 21.14
CA LYS A 111 1.32 18.18 21.72
C LYS A 111 1.71 18.10 23.21
N LEU A 112 2.69 18.90 23.61
CA LEU A 112 2.92 19.25 25.01
C LEU A 112 1.71 20.01 25.56
#